data_AF-A0A381ZCD5-F1
#
_entry.id   AF-A0A381ZCD5-F1
#
_cell.length_a   1.000
_cell.length_b   1.000
_cell.length_c   1.000
_cell.angle_alpha   90.00
_cell.angle_beta   90.00
_cell.angle_gamma   90.00
#
_symmetry.space_group_name_H-M   'P 1'
#
loop_
_entity.id
_entity.type
_entity.pdbx_description
1 polymer ?
#
loop_
_entity_poly.entity_id
_entity_poly.type
_entity_poly.pdbx_seq_one_letter_code
_entity_poly.pdbx_strand_id
1 'polypeptide(L)'
;AKATENDWQKAVKTHEQTKAKLTAAGANLKKHHTAAKDSSAAKQRAEKQLAKAQTALVQAQTQLTNTKAKVDELNETQTKMLGEQDDNAAALAKATTQLPGLNEQVGFLTRQLASLREVQKQTDEKAKQDEAAAALKAAAEKATEATQAMNAALKAAKAQHDEALARTKTLPETIAAGQKKIEKTAAEITLAQATQKTAQQQFNERNSQIGAAQKNVKTTTDAADAADKPIAAAKSAVDTLKKNETERRQKLEQARSAHDAATRQVAKWEAAQINVRRLGEKLALRQLQSELDDYTAATAKAKAELSQAQADLDKAQRQLAGLPAQTKAASEKLQSQLDALGRENEKLDGLGQLLADRKAFQSKIKSTAREAGELAATEPDNPNLAQAATQLKETITLLGKDIEAVQDRLAAQQKSTAAAKTAVAAVQKDLDQLKLLPEKLEADIQTKSANVKSATGRHQKISEEEKSFAQKVATQQATVDKTSNQYFSLLPK
;
A
#
# COMPACT_ATOMS: atom_id res chain seq x y z
N ALA A 1 -16.03 -5.51 -11.00
CA ALA A 1 -15.73 -5.28 -9.57
C ALA A 1 -15.90 -6.55 -8.73
N LYS A 2 -17.11 -7.08 -8.51
CA LYS A 2 -17.29 -8.29 -7.67
C LYS A 2 -16.53 -9.53 -8.16
N ALA A 3 -16.57 -9.82 -9.46
CA ALA A 3 -15.83 -10.95 -10.03
C ALA A 3 -14.31 -10.79 -9.84
N THR A 4 -13.78 -9.60 -10.15
CA THR A 4 -12.34 -9.28 -9.98
C THR A 4 -11.90 -9.25 -8.52
N GLU A 5 -12.78 -8.88 -7.57
CA GLU A 5 -12.50 -8.94 -6.12
C GLU A 5 -12.35 -10.40 -5.67
N ASN A 6 -13.26 -11.27 -6.09
CA ASN A 6 -13.16 -12.70 -5.79
C ASN A 6 -11.88 -13.32 -6.37
N ASP A 7 -11.52 -12.96 -7.61
CA ASP A 7 -10.28 -13.43 -8.25
C ASP A 7 -9.03 -12.93 -7.51
N TRP A 8 -9.02 -11.67 -7.08
CA TRP A 8 -7.94 -11.11 -6.28
C TRP A 8 -7.81 -11.82 -4.93
N GLN A 9 -8.90 -12.00 -4.18
CA GLN A 9 -8.88 -12.73 -2.91
C GLN A 9 -8.41 -14.19 -3.07
N LYS A 10 -8.84 -14.87 -4.14
CA LYS A 10 -8.38 -16.22 -4.46
C LYS A 10 -6.89 -16.24 -4.78
N ALA A 11 -6.38 -15.25 -5.51
CA ALA A 11 -4.96 -15.11 -5.80
C ALA A 11 -4.13 -14.86 -4.53
N VAL A 12 -4.60 -13.99 -3.63
CA VAL A 12 -3.99 -13.74 -2.30
C VAL A 12 -3.87 -15.05 -1.52
N LYS A 13 -4.99 -15.77 -1.34
CA LYS A 13 -5.01 -17.03 -0.59
C LYS A 13 -4.03 -18.05 -1.16
N THR A 14 -3.97 -18.18 -2.49
CA THR A 14 -3.12 -19.18 -3.12
C THR A 14 -1.63 -18.81 -3.09
N HIS A 15 -1.31 -17.51 -3.17
CA HIS A 15 0.04 -17.00 -2.97
C HIS A 15 0.53 -17.31 -1.55
N GLU A 16 -0.26 -16.97 -0.53
CA GLU A 16 0.12 -17.22 0.87
C GLU A 16 0.31 -18.71 1.18
N GLN A 17 -0.57 -19.58 0.65
CA GLN A 17 -0.40 -21.03 0.78
C GLN A 17 0.90 -21.54 0.12
N THR A 18 1.26 -21.01 -1.05
CA THR A 18 2.48 -21.40 -1.76
C THR A 18 3.73 -20.92 -1.02
N LYS A 19 3.69 -19.68 -0.51
CA LYS A 19 4.75 -19.10 0.31
C LYS A 19 4.99 -19.90 1.59
N ALA A 20 3.92 -20.29 2.29
CA ALA A 20 4.02 -21.14 3.48
C ALA A 20 4.67 -22.51 3.17
N LYS A 21 4.27 -23.14 2.05
CA LYS A 21 4.89 -24.40 1.59
C LYS A 21 6.38 -24.23 1.26
N LEU A 22 6.76 -23.14 0.59
CA LEU A 22 8.16 -22.83 0.30
C LEU A 22 8.99 -22.68 1.58
N THR A 23 8.48 -21.94 2.57
CA THR A 23 9.13 -21.79 3.88
C THR A 23 9.32 -23.14 4.57
N ALA A 24 8.28 -23.98 4.60
CA ALA A 24 8.36 -25.31 5.20
C ALA A 24 9.37 -26.22 4.47
N ALA A 25 9.39 -26.20 3.13
CA ALA A 25 10.36 -26.95 2.33
C ALA A 25 11.80 -26.47 2.57
N GLY A 26 12.02 -25.16 2.68
CA GLY A 26 13.33 -24.58 3.03
C GLY A 26 13.81 -25.02 4.42
N ALA A 27 12.92 -25.05 5.41
CA ALA A 27 13.24 -25.57 6.75
C ALA A 27 13.57 -27.07 6.71
N ASN A 28 12.85 -27.86 5.91
CA ASN A 28 13.12 -29.28 5.76
C ASN A 28 14.47 -29.56 5.07
N LEU A 29 14.79 -28.81 4.00
CA LEU A 29 16.11 -28.88 3.35
C LEU A 29 17.24 -28.58 4.35
N LYS A 30 17.07 -27.55 5.20
CA LYS A 30 18.04 -27.22 6.25
C LYS A 30 18.22 -28.37 7.25
N LYS A 31 17.14 -29.04 7.66
CA LYS A 31 17.21 -30.22 8.54
C LYS A 31 18.01 -31.37 7.91
N HIS A 32 17.78 -31.67 6.63
CA HIS A 32 18.53 -32.71 5.92
C HIS A 32 20.02 -32.39 5.81
N HIS A 33 20.38 -31.13 5.52
CA HIS A 33 21.79 -30.71 5.52
C HIS A 33 22.47 -30.86 6.89
N THR A 34 21.78 -30.53 7.99
CA THR A 34 22.31 -30.75 9.34
C THR A 34 22.54 -32.24 9.61
N ALA A 35 21.56 -33.09 9.30
CA ALA A 35 21.68 -34.54 9.50
C ALA A 35 22.85 -35.15 8.70
N ALA A 36 23.02 -34.77 7.43
CA ALA A 36 24.14 -35.21 6.60
C ALA A 36 25.49 -34.77 7.17
N LYS A 37 25.59 -33.50 7.63
CA LYS A 37 26.80 -32.98 8.27
C LYS A 37 27.17 -33.76 9.53
N ASP A 38 26.20 -34.02 10.39
CA ASP A 38 26.42 -34.77 11.64
C ASP A 38 26.84 -36.23 11.35
N SER A 39 26.21 -36.86 10.36
CA SER A 39 26.54 -38.23 9.93
C SER A 39 27.94 -38.33 9.31
N SER A 40 28.32 -37.35 8.47
CA SER A 40 29.68 -37.25 7.91
C SER A 40 30.74 -37.06 9.00
N ALA A 41 30.45 -36.23 10.02
CA ALA A 41 31.34 -36.07 11.17
C ALA A 41 31.50 -37.38 11.98
N ALA A 42 30.42 -38.17 12.12
CA ALA A 42 30.48 -39.48 12.76
C ALA A 42 31.33 -40.47 11.96
N LYS A 43 31.19 -40.51 10.63
CA LYS A 43 32.04 -41.31 9.72
C LYS A 43 33.52 -40.97 9.90
N GLN A 44 33.89 -39.69 9.83
CA GLN A 44 35.28 -39.26 10.02
C GLN A 44 35.85 -39.67 11.39
N ARG A 45 35.04 -39.61 12.45
CA ARG A 45 35.46 -40.07 13.78
C ARG A 45 35.69 -41.59 13.79
N ALA A 46 34.81 -42.37 13.16
CA ALA A 46 34.97 -43.82 13.05
C ALA A 46 36.23 -44.21 12.26
N GLU A 47 36.50 -43.55 11.13
CA GLU A 47 37.71 -43.76 10.33
C GLU A 47 39.00 -43.47 11.12
N LYS A 48 39.01 -42.36 11.89
CA LYS A 48 40.13 -42.04 12.79
C LYS A 48 40.34 -43.10 13.87
N GLN A 49 39.27 -43.67 14.41
CA GLN A 49 39.38 -44.75 15.41
C GLN A 49 39.91 -46.04 14.79
N LEU A 50 39.48 -46.39 13.56
CA LEU A 50 40.03 -47.53 12.82
C LEU A 50 41.53 -47.38 12.59
N ALA A 51 42.00 -46.19 12.15
CA ALA A 51 43.42 -45.93 11.93
C ALA A 51 44.25 -46.08 13.23
N LYS A 52 43.71 -45.61 14.37
CA LYS A 52 44.33 -45.81 15.69
C LYS A 52 44.39 -47.29 16.08
N ALA A 53 43.31 -48.04 15.87
CA ALA A 53 43.27 -49.48 16.15
C ALA A 53 44.28 -50.25 15.28
N GLN A 54 44.41 -49.90 13.99
CA GLN A 54 45.41 -50.49 13.07
C GLN A 54 46.84 -50.25 13.56
N THR A 55 47.14 -49.02 13.97
CA THR A 55 48.46 -48.68 14.53
C THR A 55 48.77 -49.49 15.79
N ALA A 56 47.79 -49.62 16.70
CA ALA A 56 47.94 -50.40 17.93
C ALA A 56 48.12 -51.90 17.67
N LEU A 57 47.45 -52.47 16.66
CA LEU A 57 47.63 -53.87 16.27
C LEU A 57 49.06 -54.12 15.76
N VAL A 58 49.58 -53.25 14.89
CA VAL A 58 50.95 -53.37 14.37
C VAL A 58 51.96 -53.32 15.51
N GLN A 59 51.79 -52.41 16.47
CA GLN A 59 52.66 -52.34 17.65
C GLN A 59 52.61 -53.63 18.50
N ALA A 60 51.42 -54.18 18.73
CA ALA A 60 51.25 -55.43 19.46
C ALA A 60 51.87 -56.63 18.71
N GLN A 61 51.77 -56.64 17.39
CA GLN A 61 52.41 -57.66 16.54
C GLN A 61 53.93 -57.61 16.64
N THR A 62 54.53 -56.42 16.57
CA THR A 62 55.98 -56.24 16.75
C THR A 62 56.45 -56.71 18.13
N GLN A 63 55.70 -56.39 19.20
CA GLN A 63 56.02 -56.84 20.55
C GLN A 63 55.94 -58.37 20.68
N LEU A 64 54.93 -59.01 20.09
CA LEU A 64 54.81 -60.47 20.07
C LEU A 64 55.97 -61.13 19.32
N THR A 65 56.37 -60.58 18.17
CA THR A 65 57.53 -61.09 17.41
C THR A 65 58.82 -60.99 18.22
N ASN A 66 59.07 -59.84 18.85
CA ASN A 66 60.29 -59.62 19.64
C ASN A 66 60.35 -60.53 20.88
N THR A 67 59.24 -60.71 21.58
CA THR A 67 59.17 -61.59 22.76
C THR A 67 59.36 -63.05 22.38
N LYS A 68 58.79 -63.50 21.24
CA LYS A 68 59.03 -64.83 20.70
C LYS A 68 60.51 -65.06 20.36
N ALA A 69 61.13 -64.13 19.64
CA ALA A 69 62.55 -64.19 19.32
C ALA A 69 63.42 -64.27 20.57
N LYS A 70 63.05 -63.54 21.65
CA LYS A 70 63.79 -63.58 22.90
C LYS A 70 63.70 -64.93 23.62
N VAL A 71 62.53 -65.56 23.59
CA VAL A 71 62.34 -66.92 24.13
C VAL A 71 63.19 -67.92 23.33
N ASP A 72 63.18 -67.83 22.00
CA ASP A 72 63.97 -68.70 21.13
C ASP A 72 65.49 -68.56 21.38
N GLU A 73 65.99 -67.33 21.51
CA GLU A 73 67.40 -67.04 21.84
C GLU A 73 67.82 -67.61 23.20
N LEU A 74 66.99 -67.44 24.23
CA LEU A 74 67.28 -67.96 25.57
C LEU A 74 67.24 -69.49 25.60
N ASN A 75 66.29 -70.12 24.91
CA ASN A 75 66.22 -71.57 24.77
C ASN A 75 67.48 -72.12 24.07
N GLU A 76 67.92 -71.50 22.97
CA GLU A 76 69.14 -71.94 22.27
C GLU A 76 70.37 -71.82 23.18
N THR A 77 70.47 -70.73 23.95
CA THR A 77 71.54 -70.53 24.93
C THR A 77 71.52 -71.60 26.02
N GLN A 78 70.33 -71.94 26.55
CA GLN A 78 70.17 -72.99 27.55
C GLN A 78 70.57 -74.36 27.00
N THR A 79 70.16 -74.70 25.78
CA THR A 79 70.54 -75.96 25.11
C THR A 79 72.05 -76.09 24.96
N LYS A 80 72.75 -75.02 24.55
CA LYS A 80 74.22 -75.01 24.46
C LYS A 80 74.88 -75.24 25.82
N MET A 81 74.43 -74.53 26.86
CA MET A 81 74.98 -74.69 28.21
C MET A 81 74.73 -76.09 28.80
N LEU A 82 73.58 -76.71 28.50
CA LEU A 82 73.30 -78.09 28.90
C LEU A 82 74.27 -79.08 28.23
N GLY A 83 74.51 -78.94 26.92
CA GLY A 83 75.50 -79.76 26.22
C GLY A 83 76.92 -79.60 26.78
N GLU A 84 77.33 -78.36 27.07
CA GLU A 84 78.62 -78.08 27.73
C GLU A 84 78.71 -78.71 29.13
N GLN A 85 77.61 -78.76 29.89
CA GLN A 85 77.58 -79.42 31.19
C GLN A 85 77.70 -80.94 31.07
N ASP A 86 76.99 -81.55 30.12
CA ASP A 86 77.06 -82.99 29.86
C ASP A 86 78.49 -83.41 29.47
N ASP A 87 79.15 -82.63 28.60
CA ASP A 87 80.55 -82.85 28.22
C ASP A 87 81.51 -82.72 29.42
N ASN A 88 81.33 -81.70 30.26
CA ASN A 88 82.14 -81.50 31.47
C ASN A 88 81.91 -82.62 32.50
N ALA A 89 80.67 -83.07 32.68
CA ALA A 89 80.32 -84.17 33.56
C ALA A 89 80.94 -85.49 33.08
N ALA A 90 80.87 -85.77 31.77
CA ALA A 90 81.51 -86.94 31.16
C ALA A 90 83.05 -86.89 31.31
N ALA A 91 83.66 -85.73 31.12
CA ALA A 91 85.10 -85.52 31.31
C ALA A 91 85.54 -85.72 32.77
N LEU A 92 84.75 -85.23 33.73
CA LEU A 92 85.01 -85.42 35.16
C LEU A 92 84.87 -86.90 35.57
N ALA A 93 83.80 -87.57 35.11
CA ALA A 93 83.59 -88.99 35.38
C ALA A 93 84.77 -89.82 34.86
N LYS A 94 85.19 -89.59 33.61
CA LYS A 94 86.34 -90.25 33.00
C LYS A 94 87.63 -90.01 33.79
N ALA A 95 87.92 -88.76 34.17
CA ALA A 95 89.11 -88.43 34.95
C ALA A 95 89.10 -89.10 36.33
N THR A 96 87.94 -89.14 36.99
CA THR A 96 87.76 -89.76 38.31
C THR A 96 87.97 -91.27 38.27
N THR A 97 87.48 -91.96 37.22
CA THR A 97 87.69 -93.40 37.04
C THR A 97 89.14 -93.75 36.71
N GLN A 98 89.84 -92.90 35.95
CA GLN A 98 91.21 -93.17 35.51
C GLN A 98 92.27 -92.86 36.58
N LEU A 99 92.01 -91.91 37.48
CA LEU A 99 93.00 -91.41 38.44
C LEU A 99 93.61 -92.50 39.36
N PRO A 100 92.83 -93.43 39.95
CA PRO A 100 93.40 -94.49 40.81
C PRO A 100 94.37 -95.40 40.04
N GLY A 101 93.99 -95.83 38.84
CA GLY A 101 94.82 -96.68 37.98
C GLY A 101 96.09 -95.96 37.50
N LEU A 102 95.99 -94.67 37.16
CA LEU A 102 97.16 -93.84 36.81
C LEU A 102 98.10 -93.65 38.00
N ASN A 103 97.57 -93.47 39.21
CA ASN A 103 98.37 -93.32 40.43
C ASN A 103 99.12 -94.62 40.77
N GLU A 104 98.46 -95.77 40.65
CA GLU A 104 99.09 -97.08 40.79
C GLU A 104 100.17 -97.30 39.71
N GLN A 105 99.87 -96.94 38.46
CA GLN A 105 100.81 -97.06 37.33
C GLN A 105 102.06 -96.19 37.54
N VAL A 106 101.91 -94.94 37.97
CA VAL A 106 103.04 -94.05 38.32
C VAL A 106 103.84 -94.63 39.48
N GLY A 107 103.17 -95.13 40.53
CA GLY A 107 103.82 -95.78 41.68
C GLY A 107 104.56 -97.07 41.32
N PHE A 108 104.03 -97.84 40.38
CA PHE A 108 104.64 -99.07 39.86
C PHE A 108 105.85 -98.76 38.97
N LEU A 109 105.70 -97.87 37.98
CA LEU A 109 106.79 -97.45 37.08
C LEU A 109 107.93 -96.80 37.87
N THR A 110 107.63 -96.04 38.92
CA THR A 110 108.66 -95.45 39.81
C THR A 110 109.48 -96.55 40.50
N ARG A 111 108.82 -97.60 41.01
CA ARG A 111 109.48 -98.76 41.63
C ARG A 111 110.30 -99.56 40.62
N GLN A 112 109.74 -99.86 39.44
CA GLN A 112 110.46 -100.58 38.40
C GLN A 112 111.67 -99.80 37.87
N LEU A 113 111.54 -98.48 37.68
CA LEU A 113 112.64 -97.63 37.26
C LEU A 113 113.78 -97.63 38.29
N ALA A 114 113.46 -97.65 39.59
CA ALA A 114 114.46 -97.74 40.65
C ALA A 114 115.22 -99.08 40.58
N SER A 115 114.52 -100.20 40.40
CA SER A 115 115.15 -101.52 40.21
C SER A 115 115.98 -101.60 38.93
N LEU A 116 115.50 -101.05 37.80
CA LEU A 116 116.22 -101.03 36.53
C LEU A 116 117.50 -100.18 36.60
N ARG A 117 117.48 -99.04 37.32
CA ARG A 117 118.67 -98.23 37.55
C ARG A 117 119.74 -98.97 38.35
N GLU A 118 119.32 -99.75 39.35
CA GLU A 118 120.25 -100.58 40.14
C GLU A 118 120.86 -101.69 39.27
N VAL A 119 120.05 -102.37 38.45
CA VAL A 119 120.53 -103.37 37.48
C VAL A 119 121.47 -102.74 36.45
N GLN A 120 121.11 -101.58 35.90
CA GLN A 120 121.97 -100.84 34.97
C GLN A 120 123.31 -100.50 35.61
N LYS A 121 123.31 -99.98 36.84
CA LYS A 121 124.54 -99.66 37.59
C LYS A 121 125.44 -100.89 37.77
N GLN A 122 124.88 -102.02 38.21
CA GLN A 122 125.63 -103.26 38.40
C GLN A 122 126.17 -103.84 37.08
N THR A 123 125.41 -103.69 35.98
CA THR A 123 125.81 -104.16 34.64
C THR A 123 126.88 -103.26 34.04
N ASP A 124 126.77 -101.94 34.20
CA ASP A 124 127.77 -100.95 33.81
C ASP A 124 129.08 -101.11 34.58
N GLU A 125 129.02 -101.44 35.87
CA GLU A 125 130.19 -101.71 36.70
C GLU A 125 130.94 -102.99 36.25
N LYS A 126 130.20 -104.05 35.88
CA LYS A 126 130.80 -105.30 35.35
C LYS A 126 131.31 -105.17 33.92
N ALA A 127 130.69 -104.36 33.08
CA ALA A 127 131.13 -104.14 31.70
C ALA A 127 132.43 -103.32 31.58
N LYS A 128 132.90 -102.72 32.68
CA LYS A 128 134.13 -101.90 32.75
C LYS A 128 135.40 -102.67 33.17
N GLN A 129 135.32 -103.98 33.44
CA GLN A 129 136.49 -104.80 33.76
C GLN A 129 137.12 -105.38 32.47
N ASP A 130 138.45 -105.23 32.32
CA ASP A 130 139.20 -105.68 31.14
C ASP A 130 139.18 -107.22 31.03
N GLU A 131 138.83 -107.71 29.83
CA GLU A 131 138.36 -109.07 29.47
C GLU A 131 136.85 -109.34 29.62
N ALA A 132 136.00 -108.33 29.84
CA ALA A 132 134.55 -108.52 29.75
C ALA A 132 134.10 -108.86 28.32
N ALA A 133 133.46 -110.03 28.17
CA ALA A 133 132.92 -110.52 26.90
C ALA A 133 131.99 -109.51 26.22
N ALA A 134 132.00 -109.48 24.86
CA ALA A 134 131.14 -108.59 24.07
C ALA A 134 129.64 -108.64 24.45
N ALA A 135 129.17 -109.78 24.99
CA ALA A 135 127.82 -109.95 25.52
C ALA A 135 127.50 -109.04 26.73
N LEU A 136 128.48 -108.72 27.58
CA LEU A 136 128.30 -107.85 28.75
C LEU A 136 128.20 -106.37 28.37
N LYS A 137 128.99 -105.91 27.37
CA LYS A 137 128.86 -104.54 26.83
C LYS A 137 127.50 -104.31 26.14
N ALA A 138 127.03 -105.27 25.35
CA ALA A 138 125.70 -105.21 24.74
C ALA A 138 124.55 -105.27 25.78
N ALA A 139 124.75 -105.98 26.90
CA ALA A 139 123.78 -106.01 28.00
C ALA A 139 123.69 -104.65 28.73
N ALA A 140 124.81 -103.95 28.90
CA ALA A 140 124.87 -102.60 29.48
C ALA A 140 124.17 -101.54 28.61
N GLU A 141 124.38 -101.58 27.28
CA GLU A 141 123.65 -100.74 26.32
C GLU A 141 122.13 -100.99 26.37
N LYS A 142 121.71 -102.26 26.36
CA LYS A 142 120.28 -102.63 26.50
C LYS A 142 119.68 -102.21 27.84
N ALA A 143 120.44 -102.29 28.93
CA ALA A 143 119.99 -101.81 30.23
C ALA A 143 119.79 -100.27 30.24
N THR A 144 120.66 -99.54 29.54
CA THR A 144 120.55 -98.08 29.37
C THR A 144 119.32 -97.70 28.55
N GLU A 145 119.09 -98.35 27.41
CA GLU A 145 117.90 -98.15 26.58
C GLU A 145 116.61 -98.48 27.35
N ALA A 146 116.59 -99.59 28.11
CA ALA A 146 115.45 -99.97 28.94
C ALA A 146 115.15 -98.93 30.03
N THR A 147 116.17 -98.38 30.68
CA THR A 147 115.99 -97.29 31.66
C THR A 147 115.47 -96.01 31.00
N GLN A 148 115.97 -95.64 29.82
CA GLN A 148 115.49 -94.45 29.10
C GLN A 148 114.02 -94.61 28.67
N ALA A 149 113.65 -95.77 28.12
CA ALA A 149 112.27 -96.08 27.76
C ALA A 149 111.32 -96.07 28.98
N MET A 150 111.75 -96.66 30.10
CA MET A 150 110.99 -96.65 31.35
C MET A 150 110.84 -95.23 31.93
N ASN A 151 111.87 -94.39 31.81
CA ASN A 151 111.82 -92.99 32.24
C ASN A 151 110.88 -92.15 31.37
N ALA A 152 110.87 -92.38 30.05
CA ALA A 152 109.91 -91.77 29.13
C ALA A 152 108.46 -92.21 29.43
N ALA A 153 108.24 -93.50 29.71
CA ALA A 153 106.93 -94.02 30.12
C ALA A 153 106.46 -93.42 31.45
N LEU A 154 107.35 -93.27 32.44
CA LEU A 154 107.03 -92.61 33.71
C LEU A 154 106.67 -91.14 33.51
N LYS A 155 107.40 -90.42 32.63
CA LYS A 155 107.10 -89.02 32.31
C LYS A 155 105.73 -88.87 31.65
N ALA A 156 105.39 -89.75 30.71
CA ALA A 156 104.07 -89.78 30.07
C ALA A 156 102.95 -90.12 31.07
N ALA A 157 103.16 -91.13 31.93
CA ALA A 157 102.19 -91.52 32.95
C ALA A 157 101.97 -90.40 33.99
N LYS A 158 103.02 -89.69 34.41
CA LYS A 158 102.91 -88.50 35.28
C LYS A 158 102.13 -87.37 34.61
N ALA A 159 102.40 -87.09 33.33
CA ALA A 159 101.63 -86.08 32.60
C ALA A 159 100.13 -86.41 32.53
N GLN A 160 99.79 -87.67 32.25
CA GLN A 160 98.39 -88.14 32.26
C GLN A 160 97.75 -88.09 33.65
N HIS A 161 98.49 -88.47 34.69
CA HIS A 161 98.06 -88.37 36.08
C HIS A 161 97.80 -86.91 36.49
N ASP A 162 98.73 -86.00 36.20
CA ASP A 162 98.62 -84.59 36.55
C ASP A 162 97.48 -83.90 35.79
N GLU A 163 97.26 -84.26 34.52
CA GLU A 163 96.11 -83.79 33.72
C GLU A 163 94.78 -84.31 34.30
N ALA A 164 94.69 -85.60 34.65
CA ALA A 164 93.51 -86.17 35.29
C ALA A 164 93.25 -85.53 36.67
N LEU A 165 94.29 -85.32 37.47
CA LEU A 165 94.19 -84.66 38.78
C LEU A 165 93.71 -83.21 38.63
N ALA A 166 94.28 -82.45 37.69
CA ALA A 166 93.85 -81.10 37.39
C ALA A 166 92.37 -81.04 36.99
N ARG A 167 91.92 -81.97 36.13
CA ARG A 167 90.50 -82.10 35.75
C ARG A 167 89.59 -82.42 36.94
N THR A 168 89.98 -83.34 37.82
CA THR A 168 89.19 -83.67 39.04
C THR A 168 89.09 -82.52 40.04
N LYS A 169 90.03 -81.57 40.03
CA LYS A 169 89.99 -80.38 40.89
C LYS A 169 89.18 -79.23 40.29
N THR A 170 89.30 -79.00 38.98
CA THR A 170 88.77 -77.79 38.31
C THR A 170 87.38 -77.97 37.72
N LEU A 171 87.03 -79.17 37.23
CA LEU A 171 85.72 -79.44 36.65
C LEU A 171 84.56 -79.35 37.65
N PRO A 172 84.67 -79.75 38.94
CA PRO A 172 83.57 -79.59 39.90
C PRO A 172 83.13 -78.13 40.08
N GLU A 173 84.08 -77.19 40.19
CA GLU A 173 83.78 -75.76 40.29
C GLU A 173 83.15 -75.22 38.99
N THR A 174 83.65 -75.68 37.84
CA THR A 174 83.12 -75.32 36.51
C THR A 174 81.68 -75.83 36.31
N ILE A 175 81.39 -77.05 36.76
CA ILE A 175 80.05 -77.66 36.74
C ILE A 175 79.09 -76.87 37.63
N ALA A 176 79.46 -76.59 38.89
CA ALA A 176 78.63 -75.82 39.80
C ALA A 176 78.34 -74.39 39.28
N ALA A 177 79.35 -73.72 38.71
CA ALA A 177 79.17 -72.40 38.10
C ALA A 177 78.26 -72.44 36.86
N GLY A 178 78.37 -73.49 36.03
CA GLY A 178 77.50 -73.69 34.87
C GLY A 178 76.06 -74.01 35.25
N GLN A 179 75.83 -74.85 36.26
CA GLN A 179 74.49 -75.13 36.80
C GLN A 179 73.79 -73.86 37.27
N LYS A 180 74.48 -72.99 38.00
CA LYS A 180 73.93 -71.69 38.44
C LYS A 180 73.55 -70.79 37.25
N LYS A 181 74.32 -70.81 36.16
CA LYS A 181 73.99 -70.07 34.93
C LYS A 181 72.78 -70.66 34.21
N ILE A 182 72.65 -71.99 34.18
CA ILE A 182 71.50 -72.69 33.61
C ILE A 182 70.22 -72.38 34.40
N GLU A 183 70.26 -72.42 35.73
CA GLU A 183 69.13 -72.07 36.60
C GLU A 183 68.69 -70.61 36.38
N LYS A 184 69.65 -69.68 36.32
CA LYS A 184 69.36 -68.27 36.01
C LYS A 184 68.68 -68.13 34.64
N THR A 185 69.20 -68.82 33.62
CA THR A 185 68.64 -68.78 32.27
C THR A 185 67.25 -69.40 32.21
N ALA A 186 66.99 -70.48 32.97
CA ALA A 186 65.66 -71.08 33.10
C ALA A 186 64.63 -70.12 33.72
N ALA A 187 65.03 -69.34 34.73
CA ALA A 187 64.19 -68.29 35.31
C ALA A 187 63.91 -67.16 34.30
N GLU A 188 64.91 -66.74 33.53
CA GLU A 188 64.76 -65.76 32.46
C GLU A 188 63.83 -66.25 31.34
N ILE A 189 63.91 -67.53 30.95
CA ILE A 189 62.99 -68.16 30.00
C ILE A 189 61.56 -68.12 30.51
N THR A 190 61.35 -68.48 31.78
CA THR A 190 60.00 -68.47 32.39
C THR A 190 59.39 -67.07 32.36
N LEU A 191 60.19 -66.04 32.68
CA LEU A 191 59.75 -64.65 32.61
C LEU A 191 59.48 -64.19 31.17
N ALA A 192 60.34 -64.57 30.22
CA ALA A 192 60.18 -64.26 28.81
C ALA A 192 58.92 -64.93 28.22
N GLN A 193 58.62 -66.17 28.60
CA GLN A 193 57.40 -66.89 28.20
C GLN A 193 56.14 -66.23 28.79
N ALA A 194 56.17 -65.79 30.05
CA ALA A 194 55.08 -65.02 30.63
C ALA A 194 54.83 -63.71 29.86
N THR A 195 55.91 -63.00 29.51
CA THR A 195 55.85 -61.77 28.71
C THR A 195 55.30 -62.03 27.30
N GLN A 196 55.72 -63.11 26.65
CA GLN A 196 55.20 -63.56 25.35
C GLN A 196 53.69 -63.85 25.43
N LYS A 197 53.24 -64.54 26.49
CA LYS A 197 51.82 -64.83 26.70
C LYS A 197 50.99 -63.55 26.85
N THR A 198 51.49 -62.57 27.60
CA THR A 198 50.84 -61.25 27.70
C THR A 198 50.82 -60.52 26.36
N ALA A 199 51.91 -60.54 25.59
CA ALA A 199 51.96 -59.95 24.26
C ALA A 199 50.96 -60.61 23.29
N GLN A 200 50.79 -61.94 23.37
CA GLN A 200 49.80 -62.68 22.58
C GLN A 200 48.36 -62.29 22.95
N GLN A 201 48.06 -62.15 24.24
CA GLN A 201 46.74 -61.69 24.71
C GLN A 201 46.45 -60.28 24.20
N GLN A 202 47.43 -59.37 24.29
CA GLN A 202 47.30 -58.02 23.76
C GLN A 202 47.08 -58.01 22.26
N PHE A 203 47.83 -58.82 21.49
CA PHE A 203 47.61 -58.94 20.04
C PHE A 203 46.19 -59.39 19.71
N ASN A 204 45.69 -60.44 20.39
CA ASN A 204 44.34 -60.97 20.15
C ASN A 204 43.25 -59.93 20.48
N GLU A 205 43.41 -59.21 21.60
CA GLU A 205 42.50 -58.14 22.02
C GLU A 205 42.49 -56.98 21.00
N ARG A 206 43.67 -56.52 20.56
CA ARG A 206 43.77 -55.47 19.53
C ARG A 206 43.18 -55.93 18.20
N ASN A 207 43.36 -57.20 17.83
CA ASN A 207 42.79 -57.76 16.61
C ASN A 207 41.25 -57.81 16.66
N SER A 208 40.67 -58.14 17.82
CA SER A 208 39.22 -58.07 18.04
C SER A 208 38.68 -56.62 17.90
N GLN A 209 39.40 -55.65 18.47
CA GLN A 209 39.06 -54.22 18.39
C GLN A 209 39.04 -53.69 16.95
N ILE A 210 39.87 -54.22 16.05
CA ILE A 210 39.84 -53.89 14.61
C ILE A 210 38.50 -54.27 14.00
N GLY A 211 38.00 -55.49 14.25
CA GLY A 211 36.73 -55.96 13.70
C GLY A 211 35.56 -55.08 14.12
N ALA A 212 35.53 -54.65 15.39
CA ALA A 212 34.54 -53.70 15.89
C ALA A 212 34.67 -52.31 15.23
N ALA A 213 35.90 -51.80 15.06
CA ALA A 213 36.15 -50.52 14.42
C ALA A 213 35.75 -50.52 12.94
N GLN A 214 36.06 -51.60 12.20
CA GLN A 214 35.65 -51.78 10.80
C GLN A 214 34.12 -51.81 10.66
N LYS A 215 33.43 -52.55 11.54
CA LYS A 215 31.96 -52.57 11.57
C LYS A 215 31.39 -51.18 11.82
N ASN A 216 31.98 -50.40 12.72
CA ASN A 216 31.54 -49.04 13.01
C ASN A 216 31.74 -48.09 11.81
N VAL A 217 32.87 -48.19 11.09
CA VAL A 217 33.11 -47.42 9.85
C VAL A 217 32.05 -47.75 8.80
N LYS A 218 31.70 -49.03 8.63
CA LYS A 218 30.64 -49.45 7.70
C LYS A 218 29.29 -48.84 8.09
N THR A 219 28.85 -49.01 9.33
CA THR A 219 27.58 -48.47 9.82
C THR A 219 27.49 -46.95 9.65
N THR A 220 28.55 -46.23 9.99
CA THR A 220 28.58 -44.76 9.86
C THR A 220 28.68 -44.29 8.41
N THR A 221 29.28 -45.08 7.51
CA THR A 221 29.26 -44.82 6.07
C THR A 221 27.86 -45.00 5.50
N ASP A 222 27.21 -46.13 5.79
CA ASP A 222 25.83 -46.40 5.34
C ASP A 222 24.86 -45.31 5.84
N ALA A 223 25.06 -44.84 7.09
CA ALA A 223 24.28 -43.75 7.68
C ALA A 223 24.56 -42.39 7.02
N ALA A 224 25.79 -42.12 6.58
CA ALA A 224 26.13 -40.89 5.85
C ALA A 224 25.46 -40.88 4.48
N ASP A 225 25.59 -41.98 3.73
CA ASP A 225 24.99 -42.11 2.39
C ASP A 225 23.45 -42.03 2.45
N ALA A 226 22.83 -42.63 3.48
CA ALA A 226 21.40 -42.52 3.71
C ALA A 226 20.94 -41.08 4.04
N ALA A 227 21.75 -40.31 4.77
CA ALA A 227 21.44 -38.93 5.13
C ALA A 227 21.59 -37.96 3.94
N ASP A 228 22.46 -38.26 2.97
CA ASP A 228 22.66 -37.44 1.77
C ASP A 228 21.55 -37.61 0.73
N LYS A 229 20.98 -38.82 0.58
CA LYS A 229 19.89 -39.12 -0.38
C LYS A 229 18.73 -38.10 -0.39
N PRO A 230 18.11 -37.71 0.75
CA PRO A 230 16.98 -36.80 0.74
C PRO A 230 17.33 -35.35 0.36
N ILE A 231 18.61 -34.94 0.37
CA ILE A 231 19.01 -33.55 0.08
C ILE A 231 18.64 -33.15 -1.35
N ALA A 232 18.94 -34.02 -2.33
CA ALA A 232 18.65 -33.73 -3.73
C ALA A 232 17.14 -33.57 -3.99
N ALA A 233 16.32 -34.45 -3.42
CA ALA A 233 14.87 -34.38 -3.51
C ALA A 233 14.32 -33.10 -2.82
N ALA A 234 14.82 -32.79 -1.62
CA ALA A 234 14.41 -31.58 -0.89
C ALA A 234 14.81 -30.30 -1.65
N LYS A 235 16.00 -30.27 -2.28
CA LYS A 235 16.46 -29.15 -3.10
C LYS A 235 15.56 -28.94 -4.33
N SER A 236 15.27 -30.02 -5.06
CA SER A 236 14.35 -30.00 -6.20
C SER A 236 12.94 -29.52 -5.82
N ALA A 237 12.43 -29.95 -4.66
CA ALA A 237 11.16 -29.46 -4.13
C ALA A 237 11.18 -27.96 -3.81
N VAL A 238 12.25 -27.45 -3.21
CA VAL A 238 12.44 -26.01 -2.95
C VAL A 238 12.49 -25.22 -4.25
N ASP A 239 13.25 -25.69 -5.25
CA ASP A 239 13.37 -24.99 -6.54
C ASP A 239 12.04 -24.95 -7.29
N THR A 240 11.29 -26.07 -7.29
CA THR A 240 9.93 -26.13 -7.85
C THR A 240 8.97 -25.17 -7.13
N LEU A 241 9.02 -25.11 -5.80
CA LEU A 241 8.18 -24.22 -5.01
C LEU A 241 8.57 -22.74 -5.19
N LYS A 242 9.85 -22.41 -5.39
CA LYS A 242 10.29 -21.06 -5.74
C LYS A 242 9.70 -20.61 -7.08
N LYS A 243 9.77 -21.47 -8.09
CA LYS A 243 9.17 -21.18 -9.41
C LYS A 243 7.66 -20.95 -9.28
N ASN A 244 6.97 -21.83 -8.56
CA ASN A 244 5.54 -21.69 -8.29
C ASN A 244 5.23 -20.38 -7.52
N GLU A 245 6.02 -20.00 -6.52
CA GLU A 245 5.85 -18.74 -5.78
C GLU A 245 5.93 -17.53 -6.72
N THR A 246 6.92 -17.52 -7.62
CA THR A 246 7.10 -16.42 -8.58
C THR A 246 5.91 -16.31 -9.53
N GLU A 247 5.42 -17.43 -10.06
CA GLU A 247 4.23 -17.46 -10.92
C GLU A 247 2.96 -17.00 -10.16
N ARG A 248 2.79 -17.40 -8.89
CA ARG A 248 1.65 -16.99 -8.08
C ARG A 248 1.70 -15.51 -7.73
N ARG A 249 2.89 -14.97 -7.49
CA ARG A 249 3.10 -13.54 -7.26
C ARG A 249 2.72 -12.70 -8.48
N GLN A 250 3.11 -13.13 -9.68
CA GLN A 250 2.70 -12.47 -10.92
C GLN A 250 1.17 -12.49 -11.11
N LYS A 251 0.53 -13.64 -10.87
CA LYS A 251 -0.93 -13.76 -10.95
C LYS A 251 -1.65 -12.89 -9.92
N LEU A 252 -1.11 -12.75 -8.71
CA LEU A 252 -1.63 -11.85 -7.69
C LEU A 252 -1.58 -10.39 -8.15
N GLU A 253 -0.46 -9.95 -8.72
CA GLU A 253 -0.32 -8.58 -9.22
C GLU A 253 -1.28 -8.29 -10.38
N GLN A 254 -1.43 -9.23 -11.32
CA GLN A 254 -2.40 -9.13 -12.40
C GLN A 254 -3.85 -9.03 -11.89
N ALA A 255 -4.23 -9.89 -10.93
CA ALA A 255 -5.57 -9.87 -10.34
C ALA A 255 -5.84 -8.56 -9.59
N ARG A 256 -4.84 -8.03 -8.87
CA ARG A 256 -4.91 -6.73 -8.20
C ARG A 256 -5.12 -5.60 -9.21
N SER A 257 -4.30 -5.54 -10.25
CA SER A 257 -4.41 -4.52 -11.30
C SER A 257 -5.78 -4.56 -12.00
N ALA A 258 -6.28 -5.76 -12.31
CA ALA A 258 -7.61 -5.96 -12.88
C ALA A 258 -8.73 -5.51 -11.92
N HIS A 259 -8.60 -5.79 -10.62
CA HIS A 259 -9.54 -5.33 -9.61
C HIS A 259 -9.56 -3.81 -9.49
N ASP A 260 -8.39 -3.17 -9.42
CA ASP A 260 -8.27 -1.70 -9.36
C ASP A 260 -8.85 -1.04 -10.61
N ALA A 261 -8.59 -1.61 -11.79
CA ALA A 261 -9.17 -1.14 -13.05
C ALA A 261 -10.70 -1.26 -13.06
N ALA A 262 -11.24 -2.38 -12.59
CA ALA A 262 -12.68 -2.60 -12.50
C ALA A 262 -13.34 -1.65 -11.50
N THR A 263 -12.69 -1.36 -10.36
CA THR A 263 -13.17 -0.40 -9.36
C THR A 263 -13.19 1.02 -9.93
N ARG A 264 -12.14 1.42 -10.64
CA ARG A 264 -12.11 2.72 -11.36
C ARG A 264 -13.22 2.81 -12.41
N GLN A 265 -13.52 1.72 -13.13
CA GLN A 265 -14.63 1.72 -14.08
C GLN A 265 -15.98 1.89 -13.38
N VAL A 266 -16.24 1.19 -12.26
CA VAL A 266 -17.48 1.36 -11.49
C VAL A 266 -17.64 2.81 -11.05
N ALA A 267 -16.60 3.42 -10.48
CA ALA A 267 -16.62 4.83 -10.09
C ALA A 267 -16.94 5.77 -11.28
N LYS A 268 -16.37 5.52 -12.46
CA LYS A 268 -16.70 6.28 -13.68
C LYS A 268 -18.17 6.12 -14.09
N TRP A 269 -18.72 4.91 -14.01
CA TRP A 269 -20.14 4.66 -14.33
C TRP A 269 -21.07 5.33 -13.33
N GLU A 270 -20.77 5.28 -12.04
CA GLU A 270 -21.52 5.98 -10.99
C GLU A 270 -21.49 7.49 -11.22
N ALA A 271 -20.31 8.06 -11.51
CA ALA A 271 -20.18 9.48 -11.85
C ALA A 271 -21.00 9.84 -13.11
N ALA A 272 -20.97 9.00 -14.15
CA ALA A 272 -21.76 9.22 -15.37
C ALA A 272 -23.27 9.19 -15.09
N GLN A 273 -23.75 8.25 -14.28
CA GLN A 273 -25.16 8.17 -13.88
C GLN A 273 -25.61 9.42 -13.12
N ILE A 274 -24.81 9.89 -12.16
CA ILE A 274 -25.10 11.14 -11.45
C ILE A 274 -25.04 12.34 -12.41
N ASN A 275 -24.11 12.36 -13.36
CA ASN A 275 -24.01 13.46 -14.33
C ASN A 275 -25.26 13.55 -15.22
N VAL A 276 -25.81 12.42 -15.67
CA VAL A 276 -27.08 12.41 -16.43
C VAL A 276 -28.20 13.02 -15.60
N ARG A 277 -28.33 12.61 -14.33
CA ARG A 277 -29.30 13.20 -13.40
C ARG A 277 -29.09 14.70 -13.26
N ARG A 278 -27.86 15.14 -12.98
CA ARG A 278 -27.47 16.55 -12.85
C ARG A 278 -27.85 17.37 -14.08
N LEU A 279 -27.63 16.83 -15.28
CA LEU A 279 -28.01 17.50 -16.53
C LEU A 279 -29.53 17.61 -16.67
N GLY A 280 -30.28 16.57 -16.30
CA GLY A 280 -31.73 16.61 -16.21
C GLY A 280 -32.24 17.69 -15.24
N GLU A 281 -31.69 17.75 -14.02
CA GLU A 281 -32.05 18.77 -13.03
C GLU A 281 -31.73 20.20 -13.52
N LYS A 282 -30.61 20.38 -14.23
CA LYS A 282 -30.23 21.67 -14.84
C LYS A 282 -31.18 22.09 -15.96
N LEU A 283 -31.66 21.15 -16.75
CA LEU A 283 -32.66 21.43 -17.79
C LEU A 283 -33.98 21.86 -17.15
N ALA A 284 -34.45 21.12 -16.14
CA ALA A 284 -35.66 21.48 -15.39
C ALA A 284 -35.54 22.86 -14.74
N LEU A 285 -34.38 23.19 -14.15
CA LEU A 285 -34.12 24.52 -13.60
C LEU A 285 -34.25 25.61 -14.66
N ARG A 286 -33.69 25.43 -15.86
CA ARG A 286 -33.80 26.42 -16.95
C ARG A 286 -35.25 26.63 -17.38
N GLN A 287 -36.05 25.57 -17.45
CA GLN A 287 -37.46 25.66 -17.78
C GLN A 287 -38.22 26.47 -16.71
N LEU A 288 -38.01 26.15 -15.43
CA LEU A 288 -38.60 26.91 -14.33
C LEU A 288 -38.10 28.37 -14.28
N GLN A 289 -36.85 28.65 -14.65
CA GLN A 289 -36.37 30.05 -14.74
C GLN A 289 -37.10 30.83 -15.85
N SER A 290 -37.29 30.21 -17.01
CA SER A 290 -38.05 30.83 -18.12
C SER A 290 -39.51 31.10 -17.75
N GLU A 291 -40.17 30.15 -17.08
CA GLU A 291 -41.55 30.35 -16.61
C GLU A 291 -41.64 31.45 -15.53
N LEU A 292 -40.61 31.59 -14.68
CA LEU A 292 -40.56 32.68 -13.70
C LEU A 292 -40.45 34.05 -14.40
N ASP A 293 -39.66 34.15 -15.46
CA ASP A 293 -39.57 35.38 -16.26
C ASP A 293 -40.94 35.78 -16.83
N ASP A 294 -41.75 34.81 -17.28
CA ASP A 294 -43.12 35.06 -17.74
C ASP A 294 -44.03 35.57 -16.62
N TYR A 295 -43.94 34.99 -15.41
CA TYR A 295 -44.66 35.48 -14.23
C TYR A 295 -44.24 36.90 -13.84
N THR A 296 -42.94 37.20 -13.83
CA THR A 296 -42.42 38.54 -13.55
C THR A 296 -42.92 39.56 -14.57
N ALA A 297 -42.95 39.21 -15.86
CA ALA A 297 -43.53 40.05 -16.91
C ALA A 297 -45.04 40.28 -16.70
N ALA A 298 -45.78 39.24 -16.33
CA ALA A 298 -47.21 39.33 -16.03
C ALA A 298 -47.50 40.23 -14.81
N THR A 299 -46.71 40.11 -13.73
CA THR A 299 -46.81 41.01 -12.56
C THR A 299 -46.55 42.45 -12.96
N ALA A 300 -45.51 42.72 -13.75
CA ALA A 300 -45.20 44.07 -14.23
C ALA A 300 -46.36 44.66 -15.05
N LYS A 301 -46.96 43.87 -15.94
CA LYS A 301 -48.14 44.27 -16.72
C LYS A 301 -49.34 44.58 -15.82
N ALA A 302 -49.67 43.69 -14.88
CA ALA A 302 -50.79 43.88 -13.95
C ALA A 302 -50.60 45.13 -13.07
N LYS A 303 -49.36 45.41 -12.68
CA LYS A 303 -49.01 46.64 -11.94
C LYS A 303 -49.25 47.89 -12.79
N ALA A 304 -48.86 47.87 -14.06
CA ALA A 304 -49.11 48.97 -14.98
C ALA A 304 -50.61 49.21 -15.20
N GLU A 305 -51.40 48.14 -15.37
CA GLU A 305 -52.87 48.21 -15.48
C GLU A 305 -53.51 48.82 -14.21
N LEU A 306 -53.03 48.44 -13.02
CA LEU A 306 -53.48 49.01 -11.76
C LEU A 306 -53.16 50.52 -11.67
N SER A 307 -51.93 50.91 -11.99
CA SER A 307 -51.53 52.33 -11.98
C SER A 307 -52.34 53.15 -12.97
N GLN A 308 -52.64 52.61 -14.16
CA GLN A 308 -53.49 53.27 -15.15
C GLN A 308 -54.93 53.43 -14.63
N ALA A 309 -55.52 52.38 -14.05
CA ALA A 309 -56.86 52.45 -13.49
C ALA A 309 -56.96 53.48 -12.34
N GLN A 310 -55.92 53.60 -11.51
CA GLN A 310 -55.82 54.63 -10.47
C GLN A 310 -55.77 56.03 -11.06
N ALA A 311 -54.94 56.26 -12.09
CA ALA A 311 -54.86 57.55 -12.76
C ALA A 311 -56.20 57.96 -13.41
N ASP A 312 -56.92 57.02 -14.02
CA ASP A 312 -58.23 57.28 -14.63
C ASP A 312 -59.31 57.63 -13.59
N LEU A 313 -59.27 56.98 -12.41
CA LEU A 313 -60.12 57.30 -11.27
C LEU A 313 -59.82 58.70 -10.74
N ASP A 314 -58.54 59.01 -10.48
CA ASP A 314 -58.10 60.32 -10.00
C ASP A 314 -58.53 61.44 -10.96
N LYS A 315 -58.43 61.21 -12.27
CA LYS A 315 -58.89 62.14 -13.30
C LYS A 315 -60.39 62.41 -13.20
N ALA A 316 -61.21 61.36 -13.06
CA ALA A 316 -62.66 61.51 -12.93
C ALA A 316 -63.04 62.24 -11.63
N GLN A 317 -62.38 61.92 -10.52
CA GLN A 317 -62.58 62.60 -9.24
C GLN A 317 -62.21 64.09 -9.31
N ARG A 318 -61.11 64.44 -9.97
CA ARG A 318 -60.73 65.85 -10.21
C ARG A 318 -61.73 66.58 -11.09
N GLN A 319 -62.28 65.93 -12.11
CA GLN A 319 -63.34 66.51 -12.95
C GLN A 319 -64.58 66.81 -12.13
N LEU A 320 -65.03 65.87 -11.29
CA LEU A 320 -66.17 66.08 -10.39
C LEU A 320 -65.89 67.22 -9.39
N ALA A 321 -64.71 67.26 -8.78
CA ALA A 321 -64.32 68.31 -7.83
C ALA A 321 -64.26 69.72 -8.48
N GLY A 322 -63.98 69.79 -9.78
CA GLY A 322 -63.94 71.05 -10.54
C GLY A 322 -65.31 71.56 -11.00
N LEU A 323 -66.34 70.70 -11.03
CA LEU A 323 -67.69 71.08 -11.51
C LEU A 323 -68.31 72.26 -10.74
N PRO A 324 -68.26 72.35 -9.41
CA PRO A 324 -68.87 73.47 -8.69
C PRO A 324 -68.33 74.84 -9.14
N ALA A 325 -67.02 74.93 -9.40
CA ALA A 325 -66.40 76.16 -9.90
C ALA A 325 -66.87 76.50 -11.33
N GLN A 326 -66.98 75.50 -12.20
CA GLN A 326 -67.49 75.68 -13.57
C GLN A 326 -68.96 76.09 -13.58
N THR A 327 -69.79 75.44 -12.75
CA THR A 327 -71.21 75.77 -12.59
C THR A 327 -71.40 77.20 -12.05
N LYS A 328 -70.57 77.61 -11.08
CA LYS A 328 -70.58 78.97 -10.55
C LYS A 328 -70.25 79.99 -11.63
N ALA A 329 -69.16 79.78 -12.39
CA ALA A 329 -68.76 80.66 -13.48
C ALA A 329 -69.83 80.76 -14.58
N ALA A 330 -70.47 79.63 -14.95
CA ALA A 330 -71.57 79.61 -15.91
C ALA A 330 -72.83 80.34 -15.40
N SER A 331 -73.14 80.23 -14.10
CA SER A 331 -74.26 80.93 -13.47
C SER A 331 -74.04 82.45 -13.42
N GLU A 332 -72.83 82.89 -13.07
CA GLU A 332 -72.44 84.31 -13.10
C GLU A 332 -72.53 84.86 -14.53
N LYS A 333 -72.08 84.08 -15.53
CA LYS A 333 -72.20 84.45 -16.95
C LYS A 333 -73.66 84.54 -17.40
N LEU A 334 -74.53 83.62 -16.97
CA LEU A 334 -75.96 83.66 -17.27
C LEU A 334 -76.60 84.93 -16.70
N GLN A 335 -76.30 85.26 -15.43
CA GLN A 335 -76.82 86.47 -14.80
C GLN A 335 -76.40 87.73 -15.58
N SER A 336 -75.12 87.82 -15.95
CA SER A 336 -74.63 88.94 -16.77
C SER A 336 -75.35 89.07 -18.11
N GLN A 337 -75.70 87.95 -18.77
CA GLN A 337 -76.44 87.96 -20.04
C GLN A 337 -77.92 88.32 -19.85
N LEU A 338 -78.55 87.89 -18.75
CA LEU A 338 -79.91 88.28 -18.39
C LEU A 338 -80.01 89.79 -18.12
N ASP A 339 -79.06 90.36 -17.37
CA ASP A 339 -78.99 91.80 -17.11
C ASP A 339 -78.82 92.60 -18.42
N ALA A 340 -77.97 92.10 -19.33
CA ALA A 340 -77.78 92.72 -20.65
C ALA A 340 -79.07 92.67 -21.49
N LEU A 341 -79.77 91.53 -21.51
CA LEU A 341 -81.06 91.38 -22.19
C LEU A 341 -82.13 92.32 -21.60
N GLY A 342 -82.16 92.49 -20.28
CA GLY A 342 -83.05 93.45 -19.61
C GLY A 342 -82.86 94.87 -20.15
N ARG A 343 -81.61 95.35 -20.21
CA ARG A 343 -81.29 96.67 -20.78
C ARG A 343 -81.65 96.80 -22.26
N GLU A 344 -81.46 95.74 -23.05
CA GLU A 344 -81.82 95.76 -24.48
C GLU A 344 -83.34 95.77 -24.69
N ASN A 345 -84.12 95.14 -23.80
CA ASN A 345 -85.58 95.25 -23.79
C ASN A 345 -86.06 96.65 -23.36
N GLU A 346 -85.46 97.25 -22.32
CA GLU A 346 -85.79 98.63 -21.91
C GLU A 346 -85.57 99.64 -23.05
N LYS A 347 -84.46 99.51 -23.79
CA LYS A 347 -84.21 100.32 -25.00
C LYS A 347 -85.24 100.06 -26.10
N LEU A 348 -85.62 98.80 -26.30
CA LEU A 348 -86.60 98.42 -27.30
C LEU A 348 -87.98 99.00 -26.98
N ASP A 349 -88.41 98.91 -25.72
CA ASP A 349 -89.67 99.49 -25.24
C ASP A 349 -89.66 101.02 -25.35
N GLY A 350 -88.54 101.65 -24.96
CA GLY A 350 -88.35 103.10 -25.11
C GLY A 350 -88.42 103.58 -26.57
N LEU A 351 -87.81 102.84 -27.51
CA LEU A 351 -87.91 103.13 -28.95
C LEU A 351 -89.33 102.88 -29.49
N GLY A 352 -90.02 101.85 -28.99
CA GLY A 352 -91.41 101.57 -29.33
C GLY A 352 -92.35 102.70 -28.91
N GLN A 353 -92.19 103.21 -27.68
CA GLN A 353 -92.94 104.35 -27.18
C GLN A 353 -92.62 105.62 -27.98
N LEU A 354 -91.34 105.89 -28.24
CA LEU A 354 -90.91 107.04 -29.04
C LEU A 354 -91.54 107.02 -30.44
N LEU A 355 -91.58 105.85 -31.08
CA LEU A 355 -92.23 105.70 -32.38
C LEU A 355 -93.73 105.98 -32.32
N ALA A 356 -94.42 105.51 -31.28
CA ALA A 356 -95.84 105.75 -31.05
C ALA A 356 -96.13 107.25 -30.84
N ASP A 357 -95.34 107.91 -29.99
CA ASP A 357 -95.46 109.35 -29.70
C ASP A 357 -95.21 110.19 -30.96
N ARG A 358 -94.19 109.83 -31.75
CA ARG A 358 -93.89 110.51 -33.03
C ARG A 358 -95.00 110.36 -34.05
N LYS A 359 -95.60 109.18 -34.17
CA LYS A 359 -96.77 108.95 -35.05
C LYS A 359 -98.00 109.73 -34.58
N ALA A 360 -98.28 109.75 -33.27
CA ALA A 360 -99.37 110.52 -32.70
C ALA A 360 -99.17 112.03 -32.94
N PHE A 361 -97.94 112.52 -32.76
CA PHE A 361 -97.58 113.91 -33.06
C PHE A 361 -97.74 114.23 -34.56
N GLN A 362 -97.29 113.35 -35.46
CA GLN A 362 -97.49 113.53 -36.90
C GLN A 362 -98.98 113.61 -37.27
N SER A 363 -99.84 112.78 -36.64
CA SER A 363 -101.29 112.83 -36.86
C SER A 363 -101.89 114.19 -36.44
N LYS A 364 -101.49 114.72 -35.28
CA LYS A 364 -101.88 116.07 -34.83
C LYS A 364 -101.45 117.14 -35.82
N ILE A 365 -100.18 117.13 -36.24
CA ILE A 365 -99.67 118.11 -37.21
C ILE A 365 -100.35 117.97 -38.57
N LYS A 366 -100.70 116.76 -39.01
CA LYS A 366 -101.50 116.55 -40.24
C LYS A 366 -102.89 117.18 -40.13
N SER A 367 -103.56 117.07 -38.97
CA SER A 367 -104.84 117.75 -38.73
C SER A 367 -104.66 119.27 -38.82
N THR A 368 -103.68 119.81 -38.09
CA THR A 368 -103.38 121.26 -38.09
C THR A 368 -102.99 121.77 -39.47
N ALA A 369 -102.20 121.01 -40.24
CA ALA A 369 -101.82 121.37 -41.60
C ALA A 369 -103.01 121.34 -42.57
N ARG A 370 -103.96 120.43 -42.36
CA ARG A 370 -105.20 120.36 -43.14
C ARG A 370 -106.10 121.56 -42.83
N GLU A 371 -106.31 121.86 -41.55
CA GLU A 371 -107.07 123.04 -41.11
C GLU A 371 -106.45 124.34 -41.64
N ALA A 372 -105.12 124.48 -41.54
CA ALA A 372 -104.39 125.63 -42.08
C ALA A 372 -104.47 125.71 -43.62
N GLY A 373 -104.42 124.57 -44.32
CA GLY A 373 -104.56 124.50 -45.77
C GLY A 373 -105.97 124.83 -46.26
N GLU A 374 -106.99 124.38 -45.54
CA GLU A 374 -108.40 124.71 -45.80
C GLU A 374 -108.65 126.21 -45.57
N LEU A 375 -108.12 126.80 -44.49
CA LEU A 375 -108.17 128.25 -44.26
C LEU A 375 -107.41 129.04 -45.35
N ALA A 376 -106.24 128.56 -45.78
CA ALA A 376 -105.43 129.25 -46.79
C ALA A 376 -106.08 129.22 -48.18
N ALA A 377 -106.89 128.19 -48.48
CA ALA A 377 -107.66 128.11 -49.71
C ALA A 377 -108.85 129.10 -49.74
N THR A 378 -109.39 129.48 -48.57
CA THR A 378 -110.46 130.49 -48.45
C THR A 378 -109.95 131.93 -48.37
N GLU A 379 -108.67 132.15 -48.06
CA GLU A 379 -108.03 133.48 -47.99
C GLU A 379 -106.75 133.55 -48.85
N PRO A 380 -106.87 133.59 -50.20
CA PRO A 380 -105.72 133.46 -51.10
C PRO A 380 -104.74 134.66 -51.06
N ASP A 381 -105.16 135.82 -50.56
CA ASP A 381 -104.34 137.04 -50.47
C ASP A 381 -103.59 137.18 -49.13
N ASN A 382 -103.61 136.17 -48.25
CA ASN A 382 -102.93 136.17 -46.95
C ASN A 382 -101.58 135.40 -46.99
N PRO A 383 -100.44 136.07 -47.25
CA PRO A 383 -99.15 135.41 -47.48
C PRO A 383 -98.62 134.65 -46.25
N ASN A 384 -98.94 135.11 -45.02
CA ASN A 384 -98.48 134.45 -43.80
C ASN A 384 -99.16 133.09 -43.59
N LEU A 385 -100.42 132.95 -43.99
CA LEU A 385 -101.18 131.71 -43.88
C LEU A 385 -100.71 130.66 -44.90
N ALA A 386 -100.45 131.09 -46.15
CA ALA A 386 -99.88 130.24 -47.20
C ALA A 386 -98.46 129.75 -46.83
N GLN A 387 -97.65 130.62 -46.20
CA GLN A 387 -96.33 130.26 -45.71
C GLN A 387 -96.41 129.26 -44.53
N ALA A 388 -97.32 129.46 -43.58
CA ALA A 388 -97.54 128.53 -42.47
C ALA A 388 -98.02 127.14 -42.96
N ALA A 389 -98.93 127.08 -43.94
CA ALA A 389 -99.37 125.82 -44.54
C ALA A 389 -98.21 125.09 -45.26
N THR A 390 -97.34 125.83 -45.95
CA THR A 390 -96.14 125.26 -46.60
C THR A 390 -95.14 124.71 -45.58
N GLN A 391 -94.84 125.48 -44.52
CA GLN A 391 -93.94 125.05 -43.45
C GLN A 391 -94.50 123.86 -42.65
N LEU A 392 -95.80 123.78 -42.43
CA LEU A 392 -96.44 122.61 -41.81
C LEU A 392 -96.32 121.37 -42.71
N LYS A 393 -96.45 121.51 -44.03
CA LYS A 393 -96.25 120.43 -45.00
C LYS A 393 -94.79 119.94 -45.05
N GLU A 394 -93.82 120.86 -44.97
CA GLU A 394 -92.40 120.53 -44.81
C GLU A 394 -92.13 119.83 -43.47
N THR A 395 -92.73 120.31 -42.38
CA THR A 395 -92.64 119.70 -41.04
C THR A 395 -93.19 118.28 -41.04
N ILE A 396 -94.31 118.01 -41.70
CA ILE A 396 -94.86 116.65 -41.88
C ILE A 396 -93.87 115.75 -42.62
N THR A 397 -93.19 116.28 -43.64
CA THR A 397 -92.21 115.54 -44.44
C THR A 397 -90.95 115.21 -43.63
N LEU A 398 -90.43 116.18 -42.86
CA LEU A 398 -89.31 115.96 -41.93
C LEU A 398 -89.67 114.99 -40.81
N LEU A 399 -90.88 115.09 -40.23
CA LEU A 399 -91.41 114.12 -39.28
C LEU A 399 -91.55 112.72 -39.89
N GLY A 400 -91.90 112.62 -41.17
CA GLY A 400 -91.89 111.35 -41.91
C GLY A 400 -90.51 110.70 -41.93
N LYS A 401 -89.47 111.49 -42.26
CA LYS A 401 -88.07 111.02 -42.23
C LYS A 401 -87.59 110.68 -40.81
N ASP A 402 -87.99 111.45 -39.79
CA ASP A 402 -87.65 111.14 -38.39
C ASP A 402 -88.35 109.84 -37.92
N ILE A 403 -89.60 109.61 -38.32
CA ILE A 403 -90.31 108.35 -38.06
C ILE A 403 -89.60 107.17 -38.74
N GLU A 404 -89.18 107.31 -40.00
CA GLU A 404 -88.39 106.29 -40.70
C GLU A 404 -87.06 106.01 -39.97
N ALA A 405 -86.34 107.05 -39.54
CA ALA A 405 -85.11 106.89 -38.77
C ALA A 405 -85.33 106.20 -37.41
N VAL A 406 -86.45 106.47 -36.72
CA VAL A 406 -86.82 105.76 -35.49
C VAL A 406 -87.23 104.32 -35.79
N GLN A 407 -87.89 104.04 -36.91
CA GLN A 407 -88.21 102.68 -37.35
C GLN A 407 -86.96 101.87 -37.66
N ASP A 408 -85.97 102.44 -38.35
CA ASP A 408 -84.69 101.78 -38.61
C ASP A 408 -83.93 101.47 -37.32
N ARG A 409 -83.92 102.43 -36.37
CA ARG A 409 -83.35 102.21 -35.03
C ARG A 409 -84.10 101.12 -34.26
N LEU A 410 -85.42 101.09 -34.34
CA LEU A 410 -86.23 100.03 -33.72
C LEU A 410 -85.92 98.67 -34.33
N ALA A 411 -85.81 98.56 -35.65
CA ALA A 411 -85.46 97.32 -36.34
C ALA A 411 -84.04 96.83 -35.98
N ALA A 412 -83.06 97.74 -35.91
CA ALA A 412 -81.71 97.43 -35.44
C ALA A 412 -81.71 96.97 -33.98
N GLN A 413 -82.49 97.62 -33.12
CA GLN A 413 -82.63 97.24 -31.72
C GLN A 413 -83.32 95.87 -31.57
N GLN A 414 -84.36 95.58 -32.35
CA GLN A 414 -85.00 94.25 -32.38
C GLN A 414 -83.99 93.14 -32.74
N LYS A 415 -83.10 93.41 -33.69
CA LYS A 415 -82.01 92.48 -34.05
C LYS A 415 -81.01 92.29 -32.91
N SER A 416 -80.64 93.37 -32.21
CA SER A 416 -79.77 93.32 -31.02
C SER A 416 -80.40 92.50 -29.89
N THR A 417 -81.67 92.76 -29.57
CA THR A 417 -82.44 92.01 -28.57
C THR A 417 -82.58 90.54 -28.96
N ALA A 418 -82.79 90.21 -30.24
CA ALA A 418 -82.83 88.83 -30.70
C ALA A 418 -81.48 88.11 -30.50
N ALA A 419 -80.35 88.77 -30.81
CA ALA A 419 -79.03 88.23 -30.56
C ALA A 419 -78.75 88.01 -29.06
N ALA A 420 -79.16 88.94 -28.19
CA ALA A 420 -79.08 88.80 -26.74
C ALA A 420 -79.92 87.62 -26.23
N LYS A 421 -81.14 87.42 -26.76
CA LYS A 421 -81.96 86.23 -26.44
C LYS A 421 -81.27 84.93 -26.83
N THR A 422 -80.63 84.87 -28.00
CA THR A 422 -79.85 83.70 -28.43
C THR A 422 -78.64 83.45 -27.52
N ALA A 423 -77.94 84.51 -27.08
CA ALA A 423 -76.81 84.39 -26.17
C ALA A 423 -77.23 83.86 -24.78
N VAL A 424 -78.35 84.35 -24.22
CA VAL A 424 -78.95 83.81 -22.98
C VAL A 424 -79.30 82.34 -23.15
N ALA A 425 -79.97 81.96 -24.26
CA ALA A 425 -80.33 80.58 -24.53
C ALA A 425 -79.12 79.64 -24.65
N ALA A 426 -78.02 80.11 -25.25
CA ALA A 426 -76.78 79.34 -25.36
C ALA A 426 -76.13 79.10 -23.99
N VAL A 427 -75.99 80.13 -23.16
CA VAL A 427 -75.40 79.99 -21.81
C VAL A 427 -76.30 79.17 -20.89
N GLN A 428 -77.63 79.30 -21.01
CA GLN A 428 -78.59 78.47 -20.28
C GLN A 428 -78.43 76.99 -20.66
N LYS A 429 -78.31 76.69 -21.96
CA LYS A 429 -78.05 75.34 -22.45
C LYS A 429 -76.73 74.76 -21.90
N ASP A 430 -75.66 75.55 -21.88
CA ASP A 430 -74.37 75.12 -21.32
C ASP A 430 -74.47 74.83 -19.81
N LEU A 431 -75.19 75.68 -19.06
CA LEU A 431 -75.43 75.48 -17.63
C LEU A 431 -76.28 74.24 -17.35
N ASP A 432 -77.30 73.98 -18.16
CA ASP A 432 -78.14 72.79 -18.04
C ASP A 432 -77.37 71.52 -18.40
N GLN A 433 -76.43 71.57 -19.35
CA GLN A 433 -75.49 70.47 -19.59
C GLN A 433 -74.56 70.23 -18.38
N LEU A 434 -74.02 71.29 -17.76
CA LEU A 434 -73.19 71.17 -16.56
C LEU A 434 -73.95 70.52 -15.39
N LYS A 435 -75.24 70.81 -15.21
CA LYS A 435 -76.09 70.20 -14.16
C LYS A 435 -76.31 68.70 -14.33
N LEU A 436 -76.17 68.16 -15.54
CA LEU A 436 -76.30 66.73 -15.84
C LEU A 436 -74.99 65.95 -15.70
N LEU A 437 -73.85 66.64 -15.55
CA LEU A 437 -72.53 66.00 -15.42
C LEU A 437 -72.26 65.34 -14.06
N PRO A 438 -72.76 65.83 -12.89
CA PRO A 438 -72.52 65.18 -11.60
C PRO A 438 -72.93 63.72 -11.58
N GLU A 439 -74.17 63.40 -11.98
CA GLU A 439 -74.69 62.02 -12.01
C GLU A 439 -73.88 61.13 -12.96
N LYS A 440 -73.50 61.65 -14.13
CA LYS A 440 -72.67 60.92 -15.10
C LYS A 440 -71.25 60.67 -14.57
N LEU A 441 -70.63 61.65 -13.93
CA LEU A 441 -69.29 61.51 -13.36
C LEU A 441 -69.30 60.62 -12.11
N GLU A 442 -70.35 60.64 -11.30
CA GLU A 442 -70.53 59.72 -10.18
C GLU A 442 -70.62 58.26 -10.67
N ALA A 443 -71.40 58.00 -11.72
CA ALA A 443 -71.46 56.68 -12.35
C ALA A 443 -70.12 56.24 -12.97
N ASP A 444 -69.39 57.16 -13.61
CA ASP A 444 -68.04 56.90 -14.15
C ASP A 444 -67.03 56.62 -13.03
N ILE A 445 -67.07 57.36 -11.92
CA ILE A 445 -66.23 57.16 -10.73
C ILE A 445 -66.52 55.79 -10.09
N GLN A 446 -67.79 55.39 -9.97
CA GLN A 446 -68.14 54.05 -9.45
C GLN A 446 -67.57 52.95 -10.35
N THR A 447 -67.72 53.08 -11.67
CA THR A 447 -67.18 52.13 -12.65
C THR A 447 -65.66 52.05 -12.55
N LYS A 448 -64.96 53.19 -12.52
CA LYS A 448 -63.51 53.25 -12.39
C LYS A 448 -63.00 52.75 -11.04
N SER A 449 -63.73 52.98 -9.96
CA SER A 449 -63.43 52.42 -8.64
C SER A 449 -63.53 50.89 -8.64
N ALA A 450 -64.55 50.33 -9.30
CA ALA A 450 -64.66 48.88 -9.51
C ALA A 450 -63.49 48.33 -10.36
N ASN A 451 -63.06 49.05 -11.39
CA ASN A 451 -61.90 48.69 -12.20
C ASN A 451 -60.61 48.69 -11.37
N VAL A 452 -60.38 49.69 -10.51
CA VAL A 452 -59.23 49.72 -9.59
C VAL A 452 -59.26 48.53 -8.63
N LYS A 453 -60.42 48.19 -8.05
CA LYS A 453 -60.57 47.01 -7.19
C LYS A 453 -60.24 45.71 -7.95
N SER A 454 -60.75 45.56 -9.17
CA SER A 454 -60.47 44.40 -10.02
C SER A 454 -58.97 44.30 -10.36
N ALA A 455 -58.35 45.40 -10.79
CA ALA A 455 -56.93 45.45 -11.10
C ALA A 455 -56.05 45.17 -9.87
N THR A 456 -56.46 45.65 -8.68
CA THR A 456 -55.77 45.36 -7.41
C THR A 456 -55.79 43.88 -7.11
N GLY A 457 -56.96 43.23 -7.19
CA GLY A 457 -57.08 41.79 -6.97
C GLY A 457 -56.29 40.96 -7.97
N ARG A 458 -56.27 41.35 -9.25
CA ARG A 458 -55.45 40.70 -10.29
C ARG A 458 -53.96 40.82 -10.00
N HIS A 459 -53.47 42.03 -9.69
CA HIS A 459 -52.06 42.27 -9.37
C HIS A 459 -51.63 41.48 -8.12
N GLN A 460 -52.44 41.47 -7.05
CA GLN A 460 -52.16 40.67 -5.85
C GLN A 460 -52.04 39.18 -6.18
N LYS A 461 -53.02 38.62 -6.90
CA LYS A 461 -53.03 37.21 -7.27
C LYS A 461 -51.78 36.83 -8.09
N ILE A 462 -51.46 37.59 -9.15
CA ILE A 462 -50.32 37.29 -10.02
C ILE A 462 -48.99 37.44 -9.25
N SER A 463 -48.89 38.44 -8.37
CA SER A 463 -47.69 38.63 -7.54
C SER A 463 -47.48 37.50 -6.53
N GLU A 464 -48.57 36.96 -5.95
CA GLU A 464 -48.50 35.79 -5.07
C GLU A 464 -48.11 34.52 -5.84
N GLU A 465 -48.65 34.33 -7.05
CA GLU A 465 -48.27 33.24 -7.95
C GLU A 465 -46.78 33.32 -8.33
N GLU A 466 -46.29 34.50 -8.71
CA GLU A 466 -44.86 34.74 -8.99
C GLU A 466 -43.98 34.38 -7.78
N LYS A 467 -44.36 34.83 -6.57
CA LYS A 467 -43.61 34.54 -5.35
C LYS A 467 -43.57 33.05 -5.03
N SER A 468 -44.71 32.36 -5.16
CA SER A 468 -44.79 30.91 -4.97
C SER A 468 -43.95 30.17 -6.01
N PHE A 469 -43.97 30.64 -7.25
CA PHE A 469 -43.19 30.05 -8.33
C PHE A 469 -41.68 30.26 -8.15
N ALA A 470 -41.26 31.46 -7.70
CA ALA A 470 -39.87 31.74 -7.35
C ALA A 470 -39.32 30.78 -6.27
N GLN A 471 -40.15 30.37 -5.30
CA GLN A 471 -39.76 29.35 -4.32
C GLN A 471 -39.52 27.97 -4.95
N LYS A 472 -40.31 27.59 -5.97
CA LYS A 472 -40.07 26.36 -6.75
C LYS A 472 -38.73 26.43 -7.48
N VAL A 473 -38.41 27.57 -8.11
CA VAL A 473 -37.11 27.80 -8.75
C VAL A 473 -35.97 27.63 -7.73
N ALA A 474 -36.09 28.23 -6.55
CA ALA A 474 -35.07 28.12 -5.50
C ALA A 474 -34.87 26.68 -5.00
N THR A 475 -35.96 25.90 -4.86
CA THR A 475 -35.89 24.49 -4.47
C THR A 475 -35.22 23.64 -5.56
N GLN A 476 -35.52 23.91 -6.83
CA GLN A 476 -34.88 23.25 -7.95
C GLN A 476 -33.38 23.60 -8.03
N GLN A 477 -33.01 24.86 -7.79
CA GLN A 477 -31.62 25.30 -7.72
C GLN A 477 -30.84 24.52 -6.67
N ALA A 478 -31.39 24.38 -5.45
CA ALA A 478 -30.75 23.60 -4.39
C ALA A 478 -30.56 22.12 -4.78
N THR A 479 -31.49 21.55 -5.55
CA THR A 479 -31.38 20.19 -6.08
C THR A 479 -30.26 20.05 -7.12
N VAL A 480 -30.12 21.05 -8.01
CA VAL A 480 -29.01 21.14 -8.98
C VAL A 480 -27.66 21.25 -8.27
N ASP A 481 -27.58 22.04 -7.20
CA ASP A 481 -26.33 22.23 -6.45
C ASP A 481 -25.93 20.93 -5.72
N LYS A 482 -26.90 20.27 -5.07
CA LYS A 482 -26.69 18.98 -4.41
C LYS A 482 -26.19 17.91 -5.38
N THR A 483 -26.86 17.76 -6.53
CA THR A 483 -26.47 16.76 -7.54
C THR A 483 -25.13 17.10 -8.21
N SER A 484 -24.81 18.39 -8.36
CA SER A 484 -23.50 18.84 -8.84
C SER A 484 -22.39 18.48 -7.85
N ASN A 485 -22.58 18.73 -6.56
CA ASN A 485 -21.61 18.35 -5.53
C ASN A 485 -21.39 16.83 -5.46
N GLN A 486 -22.47 16.05 -5.54
CA GLN A 486 -22.37 14.58 -5.63
C GLN A 486 -21.54 14.15 -6.83
N TYR A 487 -21.79 14.71 -8.02
CA TYR A 487 -21.00 14.41 -9.22
C TYR A 487 -19.51 14.74 -9.03
N PHE A 488 -19.18 15.94 -8.56
CA PHE A 488 -17.78 16.37 -8.38
C PHE A 488 -17.05 15.53 -7.33
N SER A 489 -17.73 15.05 -6.28
CA SER A 489 -17.13 14.16 -5.28
C SER A 489 -16.76 12.77 -5.81
N LEU A 490 -17.38 12.33 -6.91
CA LEU A 490 -17.13 11.01 -7.53
C LEU A 490 -16.11 11.07 -8.68
N LEU A 491 -15.70 12.27 -9.10
CA LEU A 491 -14.67 12.39 -10.12
C LEU A 491 -13.33 11.87 -9.58
N PRO A 492 -12.53 11.17 -10.41
CA PRO A 492 -11.18 10.79 -10.04
C PRO A 492 -10.39 12.04 -9.62
N LYS A 493 -9.74 11.98 -8.45
CA LYS A 493 -8.85 13.04 -7.96
C LYS A 493 -7.53 13.05 -8.73
#